data_AF-A0A2W6AY59-F1
#
_entry.id   AF-A0A2W6AY59-F1
#
_cell.length_a   1.000
_cell.length_b   1.000
_cell.length_c   1.000
_cell.angle_alpha   90.00
_cell.angle_beta   90.00
_cell.angle_gamma   90.00
#
_symmetry.space_group_name_H-M   'P 1'
#
loop_
_entity.id
_entity.type
_entity.pdbx_description
1 polymer ?
#
loop_
_entity_poly.entity_id
_entity_poly.type
_entity_poly.pdbx_seq_one_letter_code
_entity_poly.pdbx_strand_id
1 'polypeptide(L)'
;ARDLNPLGVNTFLDQEVDRANVYHSLKMIAGGGFHWVRQGIAWNDIEISAKGNFTDTREPTHPQSSWDKYDFIVDEANKLNLEIIARLDSPPDWARTPCDVNGLPAGCDDLKKYSKGPPTNYNDYGDFVYAVVSHYKGRLRYFQIWNEPNLEGEWGGKPINAADFTRLLKIAYTRAKQANPDAVIIMPGLAPT
;
A
#
# COMPACT_ATOMS: atom_id res chain seq x y z
N ALA A 1 7.13 28.71 -10.45
CA ALA A 1 6.72 27.32 -10.19
C ALA A 1 7.13 26.49 -11.40
N ARG A 2 7.76 25.32 -11.24
CA ARG A 2 7.88 24.39 -12.39
C ARG A 2 6.46 23.94 -12.73
N ASP A 3 6.08 24.01 -14.00
CA ASP A 3 4.87 23.33 -14.48
C ASP A 3 5.07 21.84 -14.20
N LEU A 4 4.29 21.32 -13.24
CA LEU A 4 4.24 19.89 -12.97
C LEU A 4 3.49 19.22 -14.12
N ASN A 5 4.04 18.13 -14.66
CA ASN A 5 3.33 17.34 -15.66
C ASN A 5 2.01 16.82 -15.04
N PRO A 6 0.84 17.15 -15.61
CA PRO A 6 -0.44 16.81 -15.01
C PRO A 6 -0.84 15.35 -15.25
N LEU A 7 -0.10 14.60 -16.08
CA LEU A 7 -0.48 13.27 -16.53
C LEU A 7 0.10 12.19 -15.61
N GLY A 8 -0.79 11.33 -15.12
CA GLY A 8 -0.46 10.14 -14.36
C GLY A 8 -1.25 8.91 -14.82
N VAL A 9 -0.77 7.74 -14.42
CA VAL A 9 -1.37 6.45 -14.77
C VAL A 9 -1.47 5.56 -13.53
N ASN A 10 -2.55 4.78 -13.44
CA ASN A 10 -2.69 3.72 -12.43
C ASN A 10 -1.98 2.46 -12.91
N THR A 11 -1.26 1.79 -12.02
CA THR A 11 -0.53 0.57 -12.35
C THR A 11 -0.76 -0.54 -11.34
N PHE A 12 -0.52 -1.77 -11.78
CA PHE A 12 -0.53 -3.00 -10.98
C PHE A 12 0.78 -3.77 -11.21
N LEU A 13 1.92 -3.05 -11.19
CA LEU A 13 3.24 -3.64 -11.50
C LEU A 13 3.63 -4.73 -10.50
N ASP A 14 3.08 -4.69 -9.30
CA ASP A 14 3.24 -5.68 -8.23
C ASP A 14 2.60 -7.05 -8.54
N GLN A 15 1.72 -7.11 -9.54
CA GLN A 15 1.06 -8.33 -10.02
C GLN A 15 1.76 -8.95 -11.23
N GLU A 16 2.71 -8.25 -11.84
CA GLU A 16 3.54 -8.78 -12.91
C GLU A 16 4.72 -9.56 -12.32
N VAL A 17 4.87 -10.81 -12.75
CA VAL A 17 5.89 -11.73 -12.24
C VAL A 17 7.24 -11.50 -12.93
N ASP A 18 7.22 -11.14 -14.21
CA ASP A 18 8.43 -10.90 -14.98
C ASP A 18 8.91 -9.44 -14.83
N ARG A 19 10.08 -9.29 -14.21
CA ARG A 19 10.75 -7.99 -14.05
C ARG A 19 10.99 -7.27 -15.39
N ALA A 20 11.19 -8.00 -16.49
CA ALA A 20 11.33 -7.42 -17.81
C ALA A 20 10.03 -6.74 -18.28
N ASN A 21 8.87 -7.34 -17.98
CA ASN A 21 7.56 -6.76 -18.30
C ASN A 21 7.24 -5.53 -17.42
N VAL A 22 7.62 -5.56 -16.14
CA VAL A 22 7.53 -4.38 -15.25
C VAL A 22 8.34 -3.23 -15.83
N TYR A 23 9.60 -3.48 -16.19
CA TYR A 23 10.47 -2.46 -16.77
C TYR A 23 9.95 -1.96 -18.12
N HIS A 24 9.48 -2.87 -18.98
CA HIS A 24 8.89 -2.50 -20.26
C HIS A 24 7.67 -1.58 -20.10
N SER A 25 6.80 -1.88 -19.13
CA SER A 25 5.63 -1.05 -18.80
C SER A 25 6.05 0.35 -18.36
N LEU A 26 7.03 0.46 -17.45
CA LEU A 26 7.56 1.77 -17.02
C LEU A 26 8.17 2.56 -18.17
N LYS A 27 8.89 1.90 -19.09
CA LYS A 27 9.40 2.55 -20.32
C LYS A 27 8.27 3.08 -21.21
N MET A 28 7.19 2.33 -21.38
CA MET A 28 6.04 2.80 -22.16
C MET A 28 5.36 3.99 -21.50
N ILE A 29 5.23 3.99 -20.17
CA ILE A 29 4.66 5.12 -19.41
C ILE A 29 5.51 6.38 -19.62
N ALA A 30 6.82 6.28 -19.43
CA ALA A 30 7.74 7.40 -19.65
C ALA A 30 7.74 7.88 -21.12
N GLY A 31 7.80 6.93 -22.08
CA GLY A 31 7.75 7.23 -23.51
C GLY A 31 6.42 7.83 -23.98
N GLY A 32 5.33 7.55 -23.28
CA GLY A 32 4.01 8.13 -23.50
C GLY A 32 3.86 9.55 -22.94
N GLY A 33 4.89 10.10 -22.28
CA GLY A 33 4.88 11.45 -21.72
C GLY A 33 4.20 11.57 -20.35
N PHE A 34 3.92 10.45 -19.67
CA PHE A 34 3.44 10.47 -18.29
C PHE A 34 4.61 10.72 -17.33
N HIS A 35 4.30 11.31 -16.17
CA HIS A 35 5.29 11.51 -15.10
C HIS A 35 4.90 10.78 -13.82
N TRP A 36 3.60 10.68 -13.52
CA TRP A 36 3.12 10.10 -12.27
C TRP A 36 2.69 8.65 -12.45
N VAL A 37 3.13 7.79 -11.55
CA VAL A 37 2.72 6.39 -11.47
C VAL A 37 2.03 6.15 -10.14
N ARG A 38 0.73 5.88 -10.14
CA ARG A 38 0.00 5.46 -8.94
C ARG A 38 0.11 3.94 -8.80
N GLN A 39 0.90 3.51 -7.82
CA GLN A 39 1.28 2.11 -7.59
C GLN A 39 0.93 1.69 -6.17
N GLY A 40 0.31 0.51 -6.01
CA GLY A 40 0.07 -0.09 -4.70
C GLY A 40 1.35 -0.64 -4.06
N ILE A 41 1.50 -0.44 -2.75
CA ILE A 41 2.42 -1.19 -1.89
C ILE A 41 1.56 -1.80 -0.79
N ALA A 42 1.24 -3.09 -0.94
CA ALA A 42 0.29 -3.78 -0.09
C ALA A 42 0.96 -4.18 1.24
N TRP A 43 0.35 -3.85 2.38
CA TRP A 43 0.89 -4.18 3.69
C TRP A 43 1.05 -5.70 3.87
N ASN A 44 0.07 -6.47 3.40
CA ASN A 44 0.10 -7.93 3.44
C ASN A 44 1.19 -8.60 2.57
N ASP A 45 1.86 -7.84 1.71
CA ASP A 45 2.98 -8.32 0.90
C ASP A 45 4.34 -7.86 1.44
N ILE A 46 4.34 -6.90 2.38
CA ILE A 46 5.52 -6.42 3.12
C ILE A 46 5.66 -7.13 4.47
N GLU A 47 4.63 -7.08 5.31
CA GLU A 47 4.61 -7.75 6.62
C GLU A 47 3.76 -9.01 6.56
N ILE A 48 4.23 -10.00 5.80
CA ILE A 48 3.44 -11.17 5.39
C ILE A 48 3.02 -12.02 6.61
N SER A 49 3.98 -12.37 7.46
CA SER A 49 3.77 -13.37 8.52
C SER A 49 3.53 -12.77 9.90
N ALA A 50 4.10 -11.61 10.20
CA ALA A 50 3.97 -10.93 11.48
C ALA A 50 4.43 -9.47 11.40
N LYS A 51 3.99 -8.66 12.36
CA LYS A 51 4.44 -7.28 12.56
C LYS A 51 5.96 -7.19 12.59
N GLY A 52 6.53 -6.27 11.82
CA GLY A 52 7.98 -6.04 11.75
C GLY A 52 8.79 -7.18 11.13
N ASN A 53 8.15 -8.23 10.60
CA ASN A 53 8.83 -9.26 9.82
C ASN A 53 8.74 -8.93 8.32
N PHE A 54 9.86 -8.48 7.77
CA PHE A 54 9.98 -8.14 6.35
C PHE A 54 10.61 -9.26 5.50
N THR A 55 10.65 -10.49 6.01
CA THR A 55 11.09 -11.66 5.26
C THR A 55 9.87 -12.34 4.62
N ASP A 56 9.91 -12.50 3.30
CA ASP A 56 8.99 -13.36 2.57
C ASP A 56 9.44 -14.81 2.67
N THR A 57 8.64 -15.62 3.36
CA THR A 57 8.86 -17.05 3.55
C THR A 57 7.76 -17.89 2.91
N ARG A 58 7.01 -17.35 1.94
CA ARG A 58 5.99 -18.12 1.19
C ARG A 58 6.61 -19.31 0.46
N GLU A 59 7.87 -19.19 0.04
CA GLU A 59 8.73 -20.29 -0.41
C GLU A 59 9.81 -20.57 0.67
N PRO A 60 9.58 -21.48 1.64
CA PRO A 60 10.45 -21.61 2.82
C PRO A 60 11.89 -22.01 2.50
N THR A 61 12.14 -22.62 1.35
CA THR A 61 13.48 -23.00 0.90
C THR A 61 14.25 -21.85 0.25
N HIS A 62 13.59 -20.72 -0.03
CA HIS A 62 14.14 -19.51 -0.63
C HIS A 62 13.56 -18.27 0.05
N PRO A 63 13.89 -18.02 1.33
CA PRO A 63 13.48 -16.79 1.99
C PRO A 63 14.12 -15.58 1.29
N GLN A 64 13.32 -14.54 1.06
CA GLN A 64 13.77 -13.31 0.40
C GLN A 64 13.22 -12.08 1.13
N SER A 65 13.73 -10.91 0.78
CA SER A 65 13.20 -9.68 1.36
C SER A 65 11.85 -9.37 0.71
N SER A 66 10.83 -9.12 1.54
CA SER A 66 9.52 -8.65 1.08
C SER A 66 9.59 -7.30 0.33
N TRP A 67 10.66 -6.53 0.54
CA TRP A 67 10.90 -5.27 -0.15
C TRP A 67 11.37 -5.45 -1.60
N ASP A 68 11.97 -6.59 -1.96
CA ASP A 68 12.71 -6.74 -3.22
C ASP A 68 11.87 -6.42 -4.47
N LYS A 69 10.59 -6.81 -4.47
CA LYS A 69 9.67 -6.52 -5.57
C LYS A 69 9.41 -5.01 -5.71
N TYR A 70 9.11 -4.34 -4.60
CA TYR A 70 8.79 -2.92 -4.60
C TYR A 70 10.04 -2.06 -4.79
N ASP A 71 11.19 -2.49 -4.26
CA ASP A 71 12.48 -1.84 -4.50
C ASP A 71 12.82 -1.83 -5.98
N PHE A 72 12.63 -2.95 -6.68
CA PHE A 72 12.81 -3.00 -8.12
C PHE A 72 11.90 -2.01 -8.85
N ILE A 73 10.59 -1.98 -8.53
CA ILE A 73 9.64 -1.05 -9.15
C ILE A 73 10.05 0.41 -8.92
N VAL A 74 10.38 0.76 -7.67
CA VAL A 74 10.76 2.13 -7.28
C VAL A 74 12.06 2.56 -7.97
N ASP A 75 13.06 1.69 -8.01
CA ASP A 75 14.34 2.01 -8.63
C ASP A 75 14.23 2.18 -10.15
N GLU A 76 13.49 1.30 -10.83
CA GLU A 76 13.29 1.43 -12.28
C GLU A 76 12.45 2.65 -12.65
N ALA A 77 11.42 2.98 -11.85
CA ALA A 77 10.65 4.21 -12.06
C ALA A 77 11.52 5.47 -11.88
N ASN A 78 12.34 5.52 -10.83
CA ASN A 78 13.23 6.64 -10.56
C ASN A 78 14.30 6.80 -11.65
N LYS A 79 14.88 5.71 -12.17
CA LYS A 79 15.81 5.75 -13.32
C LYS A 79 15.20 6.35 -14.58
N LEU A 80 13.87 6.24 -14.72
CA LEU A 80 13.11 6.79 -15.85
C LEU A 80 12.53 8.19 -15.56
N ASN A 81 12.89 8.81 -14.43
CA ASN A 81 12.35 10.10 -13.97
C ASN A 81 10.81 10.10 -13.80
N LEU A 82 10.24 8.96 -13.42
CA LEU A 82 8.84 8.85 -13.02
C LEU A 82 8.74 9.03 -11.50
N GLU A 83 7.73 9.77 -11.05
CA GLU A 83 7.40 9.90 -9.62
C GLU A 83 6.25 8.94 -9.25
N ILE A 84 6.45 8.16 -8.20
CA ILE A 84 5.44 7.23 -7.70
C ILE A 84 4.58 7.89 -6.62
N ILE A 85 3.26 7.75 -6.77
CA ILE A 85 2.28 7.90 -5.70
C ILE A 85 2.03 6.51 -5.12
N ALA A 86 2.66 6.22 -3.98
CA ALA A 86 2.58 4.91 -3.34
C ALA A 86 1.29 4.79 -2.52
N ARG A 87 0.38 3.91 -2.93
CA ARG A 87 -0.87 3.63 -2.21
C ARG A 87 -0.62 2.54 -1.15
N LEU A 88 -0.86 2.88 0.10
CA LEU A 88 -0.62 1.99 1.25
C LEU A 88 -1.96 1.49 1.81
N ASP A 89 -2.25 0.21 1.63
CA ASP A 89 -3.50 -0.44 2.05
C ASP A 89 -3.28 -1.93 2.33
N SER A 90 -4.35 -2.73 2.32
CA SER A 90 -4.32 -4.21 2.37
C SER A 90 -3.69 -4.78 3.64
N PRO A 91 -4.31 -4.62 4.82
CA PRO A 91 -3.78 -5.19 6.05
C PRO A 91 -3.59 -6.72 5.98
N PRO A 92 -2.47 -7.25 6.50
CA PRO A 92 -2.23 -8.69 6.59
C PRO A 92 -3.22 -9.36 7.54
N ASP A 93 -3.38 -10.67 7.39
CA ASP A 93 -4.31 -11.48 8.18
C ASP A 93 -4.08 -11.32 9.69
N TRP A 94 -2.82 -11.28 10.13
CA TRP A 94 -2.47 -11.12 11.55
C TRP A 94 -2.86 -9.75 12.12
N ALA A 95 -3.01 -8.72 11.29
CA ALA A 95 -3.39 -7.36 11.71
C ALA A 95 -4.91 -7.16 11.71
N ARG A 96 -5.68 -8.13 11.22
CA ARG A 96 -7.15 -8.10 11.15
C ARG A 96 -7.76 -8.95 12.27
N THR A 97 -9.07 -8.85 12.46
CA THR A 97 -9.76 -9.67 13.48
C THR A 97 -9.54 -11.15 13.13
N PRO A 98 -9.02 -11.98 14.07
CA PRO A 98 -8.82 -13.39 13.81
C PRO A 98 -10.15 -14.07 13.49
N CYS A 99 -10.25 -14.69 12.32
CA CYS A 99 -11.23 -15.74 12.09
C CYS A 99 -10.60 -17.05 12.53
N ASP A 100 -11.16 -17.69 13.56
CA ASP A 100 -10.80 -19.07 13.85
C ASP A 100 -11.21 -19.94 12.66
N VAL A 101 -10.23 -20.59 12.02
CA VAL A 101 -10.46 -21.55 10.93
C VAL A 101 -11.06 -22.87 11.41
N ASN A 102 -11.28 -23.05 12.73
CA ASN A 102 -11.83 -24.28 13.32
C ASN A 102 -12.86 -24.05 14.44
N GLY A 103 -13.80 -23.12 14.27
CA GLY A 103 -14.92 -22.99 15.22
C GLY A 103 -15.49 -21.59 15.33
N LEU A 104 -16.10 -21.09 14.25
CA LEU A 104 -16.74 -19.78 14.26
C LEU A 104 -17.97 -19.76 15.20
N PRO A 105 -18.15 -18.73 16.05
CA PRO A 105 -19.49 -18.16 16.20
C PRO A 105 -19.86 -17.45 14.89
N ALA A 106 -21.11 -17.56 14.46
CA ALA A 106 -21.60 -16.98 13.21
C ALA A 106 -21.21 -15.49 13.06
N GLY A 107 -20.68 -15.09 11.89
CA GLY A 107 -20.38 -13.69 11.56
C GLY A 107 -19.02 -13.35 10.93
N CYS A 108 -18.22 -14.34 10.50
CA CYS A 108 -16.87 -14.11 9.93
C CYS A 108 -16.73 -14.46 8.44
N ASP A 109 -17.82 -14.72 7.72
CA ASP A 109 -17.81 -15.02 6.28
C ASP A 109 -17.23 -13.85 5.45
N ASP A 110 -17.34 -12.63 5.98
CA ASP A 110 -16.91 -11.38 5.37
C ASP A 110 -15.38 -11.24 5.24
N LEU A 111 -14.57 -11.89 6.08
CA LEU A 111 -13.11 -11.71 6.02
C LEU A 111 -12.43 -12.50 4.91
N LYS A 112 -13.06 -13.59 4.43
CA LYS A 112 -12.68 -14.27 3.17
C LYS A 112 -13.18 -13.52 1.94
N LYS A 113 -14.30 -12.80 2.07
CA LYS A 113 -14.95 -12.03 0.99
C LYS A 113 -14.35 -10.63 0.80
N TYR A 114 -13.89 -9.99 1.87
CA TYR A 114 -13.42 -8.60 1.91
C TYR A 114 -12.01 -8.54 2.54
N SER A 115 -10.98 -8.78 1.73
CA SER A 115 -9.56 -8.75 2.13
C SER A 115 -9.03 -7.35 2.45
N LYS A 116 -9.85 -6.30 2.25
CA LYS A 116 -9.51 -4.89 2.45
C LYS A 116 -10.17 -4.28 3.69
N GLY A 117 -10.45 -5.09 4.71
CA GLY A 117 -10.95 -4.57 6.00
C GLY A 117 -9.90 -3.80 6.79
N PRO A 118 -10.28 -2.82 7.63
CA PRO A 118 -9.35 -2.10 8.47
C PRO A 118 -8.70 -3.03 9.52
N PRO A 119 -7.48 -2.71 9.99
CA PRO A 119 -6.82 -3.48 11.04
C PRO A 119 -7.52 -3.30 12.40
N THR A 120 -7.35 -4.27 13.29
CA THR A 120 -7.90 -4.20 14.67
C THR A 120 -7.18 -3.18 15.53
N ASN A 121 -5.92 -2.89 15.22
CA ASN A 121 -5.11 -1.89 15.89
C ASN A 121 -4.50 -0.92 14.86
N TYR A 122 -4.94 0.34 14.90
CA TYR A 122 -4.48 1.36 13.94
C TYR A 122 -3.02 1.77 14.15
N ASN A 123 -2.44 1.52 15.33
CA ASN A 123 -1.02 1.76 15.54
C ASN A 123 -0.15 0.78 14.74
N ASP A 124 -0.62 -0.44 14.49
CA ASP A 124 0.12 -1.39 13.65
C ASP A 124 0.19 -0.91 12.20
N TYR A 125 -0.90 -0.33 11.68
CA TYR A 125 -0.87 0.36 10.38
C TYR A 125 0.04 1.58 10.40
N GLY A 126 0.04 2.35 11.48
CA GLY A 126 0.97 3.45 11.67
C GLY A 126 2.44 3.01 11.64
N ASP A 127 2.76 1.87 12.27
CA ASP A 127 4.11 1.29 12.25
C ASP A 127 4.51 0.83 10.85
N PHE A 128 3.59 0.22 10.10
CA PHE A 128 3.80 -0.12 8.69
C PHE A 128 4.06 1.14 7.84
N VAL A 129 3.24 2.19 7.99
CA VAL A 129 3.44 3.46 7.28
C VAL A 129 4.79 4.07 7.62
N TYR A 130 5.19 4.05 8.91
CA TYR A 130 6.52 4.48 9.32
C TYR A 130 7.61 3.67 8.60
N ALA A 131 7.50 2.34 8.59
CA ALA A 131 8.48 1.45 7.96
C ALA A 131 8.64 1.74 6.46
N VAL A 132 7.55 1.83 5.70
CA VAL A 132 7.58 2.14 4.27
C VAL A 132 8.19 3.51 4.00
N VAL A 133 7.76 4.54 4.74
CA VAL A 133 8.25 5.92 4.55
C VAL A 133 9.73 6.05 4.94
N SER A 134 10.17 5.34 5.99
CA SER A 134 11.57 5.27 6.37
C SER A 134 12.41 4.55 5.31
N HIS A 135 11.95 3.40 4.82
CA HIS A 135 12.65 2.57 3.83
C HIS A 135 12.85 3.32 2.50
N TYR A 136 11.84 4.06 2.05
CA TYR A 136 11.89 4.82 0.80
C TYR A 136 12.29 6.29 0.97
N LYS A 137 12.83 6.70 2.11
CA LYS A 137 13.28 8.08 2.31
C LYS A 137 14.32 8.48 1.27
N GLY A 138 14.02 9.53 0.50
CA GLY A 138 14.86 10.00 -0.61
C GLY A 138 14.64 9.29 -1.95
N ARG A 139 13.85 8.21 -1.98
CA ARG A 139 13.44 7.48 -3.19
C ARG A 139 11.96 7.67 -3.53
N LEU A 140 11.12 7.91 -2.52
CA LEU A 140 9.70 8.26 -2.67
C LEU A 140 9.34 9.47 -1.80
N ARG A 141 8.37 10.24 -2.29
CA ARG A 141 7.85 11.42 -1.60
C ARG A 141 6.34 11.37 -1.36
N TYR A 142 5.56 10.74 -2.23
CA TYR A 142 4.10 10.81 -2.21
C TYR A 142 3.48 9.49 -1.77
N PHE A 143 2.68 9.54 -0.71
CA PHE A 143 2.03 8.38 -0.12
C PHE A 143 0.53 8.62 -0.02
N GLN A 144 -0.26 7.81 -0.73
CA GLN A 144 -1.71 7.78 -0.58
C GLN A 144 -2.07 6.80 0.54
N ILE A 145 -2.87 7.26 1.50
CA ILE A 145 -3.37 6.42 2.59
C ILE A 145 -4.69 5.79 2.16
N TRP A 146 -4.71 4.46 2.07
CA TRP A 146 -5.89 3.67 1.75
C TRP A 146 -6.42 3.79 0.31
N ASN A 147 -7.49 3.06 -0.02
CA ASN A 147 -8.25 3.13 -1.27
C ASN A 147 -9.76 3.22 -0.97
N GLU A 148 -10.47 4.22 -1.48
CA GLU A 148 -11.95 4.32 -1.51
C GLU A 148 -12.67 3.75 -0.28
N PRO A 149 -12.38 4.25 0.93
CA PRO A 149 -12.92 3.66 2.17
C PRO A 149 -14.45 3.72 2.26
N ASN A 150 -15.11 4.46 1.37
CA ASN A 150 -16.57 4.59 1.30
C ASN A 150 -17.24 3.42 0.56
N LEU A 151 -16.49 2.57 -0.15
CA LEU A 151 -17.00 1.33 -0.70
C LEU A 151 -17.01 0.23 0.37
N GLU A 152 -18.11 -0.51 0.47
CA GLU A 152 -18.29 -1.59 1.44
C GLU A 152 -17.12 -2.60 1.39
N GLY A 153 -16.70 -2.99 0.19
CA GLY A 153 -15.61 -3.95 0.00
C GLY A 153 -14.22 -3.44 0.38
N GLU A 154 -14.01 -2.13 0.35
CA GLU A 154 -12.76 -1.43 0.67
C GLU A 154 -12.69 -1.01 2.16
N TRP A 155 -13.71 -1.36 2.93
CA TRP A 155 -13.74 -1.19 4.38
C TRP A 155 -14.28 -2.42 5.12
N GLY A 156 -14.05 -3.61 4.54
CA GLY A 156 -14.25 -4.89 5.22
C GLY A 156 -15.72 -5.31 5.38
N GLY A 157 -16.57 -5.02 4.41
CA GLY A 157 -18.00 -5.38 4.47
C GLY A 157 -18.83 -4.44 5.35
N LYS A 158 -18.22 -3.39 5.89
CA LYS A 158 -18.84 -2.49 6.87
C LYS A 158 -19.19 -1.16 6.21
N PRO A 159 -20.30 -0.51 6.61
CA PRO A 159 -20.53 0.88 6.25
C PRO A 159 -19.36 1.72 6.75
N ILE A 160 -18.90 2.66 5.94
CA ILE A 160 -17.79 3.54 6.32
C ILE A 160 -18.14 4.30 7.61
N ASN A 161 -17.21 4.31 8.55
CA ASN A 161 -17.23 5.22 9.68
C ASN A 161 -16.17 6.30 9.46
N ALA A 162 -16.62 7.52 9.14
CA ALA A 162 -15.73 8.65 8.87
C ALA A 162 -14.81 8.98 10.05
N ALA A 163 -15.27 8.82 11.30
CA ALA A 163 -14.46 9.07 12.48
C ALA A 163 -13.36 8.02 12.64
N ASP A 164 -13.66 6.76 12.34
CA ASP A 164 -12.68 5.67 12.38
C ASP A 164 -11.63 5.82 11.27
N PHE A 165 -12.04 6.12 10.04
CA PHE A 165 -11.10 6.39 8.95
C PHE A 165 -10.23 7.62 9.26
N THR A 166 -10.80 8.69 9.80
CA THR A 166 -10.04 9.89 10.21
C THR A 166 -9.01 9.57 11.30
N ARG A 167 -9.34 8.69 12.25
CA ARG A 167 -8.40 8.24 13.28
C ARG A 167 -7.22 7.48 12.65
N LEU A 168 -7.49 6.56 11.73
CA LEU A 168 -6.45 5.83 10.99
C LEU A 168 -5.57 6.79 10.16
N LEU A 169 -6.18 7.73 9.42
CA LEU A 169 -5.47 8.72 8.62
C LEU A 169 -4.57 9.62 9.48
N LYS A 170 -5.03 10.07 10.66
CA LYS A 170 -4.23 10.87 11.59
C LYS A 170 -3.00 10.12 12.08
N ILE A 171 -3.15 8.84 12.41
CA ILE A 171 -2.03 7.99 12.85
C ILE A 171 -1.02 7.83 11.71
N ALA A 172 -1.49 7.45 10.52
CA ALA A 172 -0.63 7.30 9.33
C ALA A 172 0.14 8.60 9.00
N TYR A 173 -0.54 9.74 8.99
CA TYR A 173 0.09 11.05 8.78
C TYR A 173 1.21 11.31 9.81
N THR A 174 0.90 11.12 11.09
CA THR A 174 1.85 11.39 12.18
C THR A 174 3.09 10.50 12.05
N ARG A 175 2.90 9.21 11.79
CA ARG A 175 3.98 8.24 11.65
C ARG A 175 4.82 8.48 10.39
N ALA A 176 4.19 8.80 9.26
CA ALA A 176 4.92 9.19 8.06
C ALA A 176 5.79 10.43 8.27
N LYS A 177 5.25 11.47 8.93
CA LYS A 177 6.02 12.69 9.23
C LYS A 177 7.17 12.47 10.21
N GLN A 178 7.03 11.54 11.14
CA GLN A 178 8.13 11.13 12.02
C GLN A 178 9.27 10.45 11.23
N ALA A 179 8.95 9.59 10.28
CA ALA A 179 9.94 8.92 9.42
C ALA A 179 10.62 9.90 8.44
N ASN A 180 9.81 10.75 7.80
CA ASN A 180 10.26 11.73 6.82
C ASN A 180 9.36 12.98 6.84
N PRO A 181 9.85 14.13 7.38
CA PRO A 181 9.10 15.39 7.37
C PRO A 181 8.67 15.87 5.97
N ASP A 182 9.45 15.52 4.94
CA ASP A 182 9.21 15.92 3.54
C ASP A 182 8.19 15.03 2.80
N ALA A 183 7.75 13.93 3.42
CA ALA A 183 6.75 13.04 2.85
C ALA A 183 5.42 13.79 2.66
N VAL A 184 4.83 13.67 1.47
CA VAL A 184 3.52 14.22 1.11
C VAL A 184 2.48 13.13 1.29
N ILE A 185 1.49 13.40 2.13
CA ILE A 185 0.41 12.47 2.46
C ILE A 185 -0.84 12.87 1.69
N ILE A 186 -1.36 11.94 0.90
CA ILE A 186 -2.50 12.14 0.01
C ILE A 186 -3.71 11.39 0.58
N MET A 187 -4.84 12.08 0.70
CA MET A 187 -6.12 11.49 1.05
C MET A 187 -6.56 10.51 -0.05
N PRO A 188 -7.21 9.37 0.27
CA PRO A 188 -7.67 8.47 -0.78
C PRO A 188 -8.74 9.16 -1.65
N GLY A 189 -8.83 8.74 -2.91
CA GLY A 189 -10.03 8.99 -3.70
C GLY A 189 -11.25 8.38 -3.02
N LEU A 190 -12.40 9.06 -3.12
CA LEU A 190 -13.70 8.52 -2.71
C LEU A 190 -14.44 8.08 -3.96
N ALA A 191 -15.08 6.90 -3.91
CA ALA A 191 -15.94 6.46 -5.00
C ALA A 191 -17.19 7.38 -5.09
N PRO A 192 -17.74 7.64 -6.29
CA PRO A 192 -19.04 8.30 -6.42
C PRO A 192 -20.12 7.46 -5.75
N THR A 193 -20.89 8.05 -4.84
CA THR A 193 -21.99 7.39 -4.10
C THR A 193 -23.23 8.27 -4.10
#